data_AF-A0A933ZFV4-F1
#
_entry.id   AF-A0A933ZFV4-F1
#
_cell.length_a   1.000
_cell.length_b   1.000
_cell.length_c   1.000
_cell.angle_alpha   90.00
_cell.angle_beta   90.00
_cell.angle_gamma   90.00
#
_symmetry.space_group_name_H-M   'P 1'
#
loop_
_entity.id
_entity.type
_entity.pdbx_description
1 polymer ?
#
loop_
_entity_poly.entity_id
_entity_poly.type
_entity_poly.pdbx_seq_one_letter_code
_entity_poly.pdbx_strand_id
1 'polypeptide(L)'
;MERTWVAIRAACGARPDALRSTIRMITLRHNPFPFEAVRDLLGIVRGTYAWAREARRTKDMERLARIGRMLREALVLAVEHQPGTMGHAAAWQKADAAVEELGQVVDVLLPARPIIQAAGKRVRRTRKK
;
A
#
# COMPACT_ATOMS: atom_id res chain seq x y z
N MET A 1 -59.32 -14.08 -13.29
CA MET A 1 -59.62 -13.25 -12.11
C MET A 1 -58.29 -13.06 -11.36
N GLU A 2 -57.35 -12.20 -11.79
CA GLU A 2 -57.45 -10.72 -11.85
C GLU A 2 -58.06 -10.21 -10.53
N ARG A 3 -57.41 -9.42 -9.66
CA ARG A 3 -56.52 -8.28 -9.88
C ARG A 3 -55.87 -7.82 -8.54
N THR A 4 -54.67 -7.25 -8.66
CA THR A 4 -54.15 -6.04 -7.97
C THR A 4 -53.90 -6.05 -6.45
N TRP A 5 -52.61 -6.06 -6.08
CA TRP A 5 -52.00 -5.01 -5.25
C TRP A 5 -50.55 -4.78 -5.69
N VAL A 6 -50.42 -4.07 -6.80
CA VAL A 6 -49.23 -3.28 -7.17
C VAL A 6 -49.37 -1.92 -6.48
N ALA A 7 -48.24 -1.38 -6.02
CA ALA A 7 -48.02 0.00 -5.56
C ALA A 7 -48.17 0.30 -4.06
N ILE A 8 -47.18 -0.16 -3.29
CA ILE A 8 -46.53 0.72 -2.30
C ILE A 8 -45.04 0.79 -2.68
N ARG A 9 -44.73 1.68 -3.62
CA ARG A 9 -43.38 2.08 -3.99
C ARG A 9 -43.35 3.60 -3.97
N ALA A 10 -42.92 4.20 -2.85
CA ALA A 10 -42.34 5.54 -2.81
C ALA A 10 -42.11 6.00 -1.36
N ALA A 11 -40.96 5.67 -0.77
CA ALA A 11 -40.23 6.50 0.21
C ALA A 11 -39.12 5.68 0.89
N CYS A 12 -38.04 5.40 0.15
CA CYS A 12 -36.67 5.31 0.67
C CYS A 12 -35.78 4.78 -0.45
N GLY A 13 -35.13 5.70 -1.17
CA GLY A 13 -34.11 5.41 -2.17
C GLY A 13 -32.81 4.92 -1.54
N ALA A 14 -32.86 3.81 -0.80
CA ALA A 14 -31.68 3.11 -0.33
C ALA A 14 -31.19 2.17 -1.44
N ARG A 15 -30.20 2.66 -2.17
CA ARG A 15 -29.37 1.90 -3.11
C ARG A 15 -28.83 0.62 -2.42
N PRO A 16 -29.11 -0.61 -2.94
CA PRO A 16 -28.62 -1.87 -2.35
C PRO A 16 -27.09 -2.05 -2.43
N ASP A 17 -26.39 -1.09 -3.02
CA ASP A 17 -24.95 -1.03 -3.23
C ASP A 17 -24.14 -0.59 -1.96
N ALA A 18 -24.81 -0.29 -0.84
CA ALA A 18 -24.18 0.15 0.41
C ALA A 18 -23.79 -0.99 1.39
N LEU A 19 -23.82 -2.25 0.96
CA LEU A 19 -23.39 -3.42 1.75
C LEU A 19 -22.13 -4.11 1.19
N ARG A 20 -21.31 -3.40 0.40
CA ARG A 20 -19.90 -3.76 0.24
C ARG A 20 -19.08 -3.18 1.39
N SER A 21 -19.40 -3.63 2.61
CA SER A 21 -18.40 -3.67 3.67
C SER A 21 -17.34 -4.65 3.19
N THR A 22 -16.22 -4.11 2.71
CA THR A 22 -15.08 -4.84 2.17
C THR A 22 -14.42 -5.67 3.28
N ILE A 23 -15.07 -6.78 3.66
CA ILE A 23 -14.39 -7.88 4.33
C ILE A 23 -13.51 -8.49 3.26
N ARG A 24 -12.28 -7.97 3.13
CA ARG A 24 -11.21 -8.62 2.37
C ARG A 24 -10.96 -9.93 3.09
N MET A 25 -11.62 -11.01 2.64
CA MET A 25 -11.39 -12.36 3.17
C MET A 25 -9.88 -12.61 3.17
N ILE A 26 -9.32 -12.78 4.36
CA ILE A 26 -7.92 -13.11 4.56
C ILE A 26 -7.76 -14.56 4.12
N THR A 27 -7.53 -14.79 2.82
CA THR A 27 -7.18 -16.12 2.33
C THR A 27 -5.80 -16.48 2.89
N LEU A 28 -5.70 -17.59 3.62
CA LEU A 28 -4.45 -18.06 4.20
C LEU A 28 -3.48 -18.43 3.07
N ARG A 29 -2.48 -17.57 2.84
CA ARG A 29 -1.43 -17.83 1.85
C ARG A 29 -0.36 -18.73 2.47
N HIS A 30 -0.03 -19.80 1.75
CA HIS A 30 1.05 -20.72 2.11
C HIS A 30 2.36 -20.39 1.40
N ASN A 31 2.31 -19.51 0.39
CA ASN A 31 3.50 -19.08 -0.34
C ASN A 31 4.46 -18.31 0.58
N PRO A 32 5.78 -18.48 0.38
CA PRO A 32 6.79 -17.73 1.13
C PRO A 32 6.64 -16.23 0.88
N PHE A 33 6.82 -15.42 1.91
CA PHE A 33 6.75 -13.97 1.79
C PHE A 33 7.99 -13.42 1.05
N PRO A 34 7.83 -12.51 0.08
CA PRO A 34 8.94 -12.02 -0.75
C PRO A 34 9.73 -10.92 -0.04
N PHE A 35 10.53 -11.29 0.97
CA PHE A 35 11.26 -10.34 1.80
C PHE A 35 12.19 -9.40 1.02
N GLU A 36 12.92 -9.92 0.04
CA GLU A 36 13.87 -9.13 -0.76
C GLU A 36 13.14 -8.06 -1.57
N ALA A 37 12.11 -8.45 -2.34
CA ALA A 37 11.32 -7.51 -3.12
C ALA A 37 10.67 -6.41 -2.25
N VAL A 38 10.14 -6.76 -1.08
CA VAL A 38 9.54 -5.78 -0.17
C VAL A 38 10.60 -4.84 0.44
N ARG A 39 11.82 -5.33 0.70
CA ARG A 39 12.95 -4.48 1.11
C ARG A 39 13.40 -3.54 0.00
N ASP A 40 13.43 -4.00 -1.24
CA ASP A 40 13.79 -3.18 -2.40
C ASP A 40 12.78 -2.05 -2.62
N LEU A 41 11.48 -2.37 -2.54
CA LEU A 41 10.40 -1.38 -2.59
C LEU A 41 10.52 -0.35 -1.45
N LEU A 42 10.88 -0.79 -0.24
CA LEU A 42 11.15 0.13 0.87
C LEU A 42 12.37 1.02 0.57
N GLY A 43 13.38 0.49 -0.12
CA GLY A 43 14.52 1.25 -0.64
C GLY A 43 14.09 2.34 -1.61
N ILE A 44 13.25 1.99 -2.60
CA ILE A 44 12.68 2.92 -3.58
C ILE A 44 11.89 4.02 -2.87
N VAL A 45 10.96 3.67 -1.99
CA VAL A 45 10.15 4.63 -1.22
C VAL A 45 11.04 5.59 -0.42
N ARG A 46 12.10 5.10 0.22
CA ARG A 46 13.05 5.94 0.95
C ARG A 46 13.80 6.89 0.03
N GLY A 47 14.21 6.45 -1.16
CA GLY A 47 14.83 7.27 -2.18
C GLY A 47 13.89 8.38 -2.66
N THR A 48 12.67 8.00 -3.04
CA THR A 48 11.64 8.93 -3.51
C THR A 48 11.23 9.94 -2.44
N TYR A 49 11.13 9.51 -1.18
CA TYR A 49 10.87 10.42 -0.06
C TYR A 49 12.01 11.45 0.12
N ALA A 50 13.26 11.02 -0.05
CA ALA A 50 14.40 11.94 0.04
C ALA A 50 14.33 13.02 -1.03
N TRP A 51 14.01 12.61 -2.26
CA TRP A 51 13.78 13.53 -3.37
C TRP A 51 12.59 14.46 -3.11
N ALA A 52 11.43 13.92 -2.72
CA ALA A 52 10.22 14.70 -2.43
C ALA A 52 10.49 15.75 -1.34
N ARG A 53 11.30 15.40 -0.34
CA ARG A 53 11.75 16.32 0.70
C ARG A 53 12.65 17.44 0.16
N GLU A 54 13.60 17.13 -0.73
CA GLU A 54 14.43 18.15 -1.39
C GLU A 54 13.58 19.07 -2.27
N ALA A 55 12.56 18.51 -2.95
CA ALA A 55 11.61 19.24 -3.79
C ALA A 55 10.47 19.93 -3.01
N ARG A 56 10.44 19.83 -1.67
CA ARG A 56 9.38 20.36 -0.79
C ARG A 56 7.95 19.92 -1.17
N ARG A 57 7.78 18.70 -1.68
CA ARG A 57 6.49 18.12 -2.07
C ARG A 57 5.80 17.45 -0.87
N THR A 58 5.21 18.25 0.00
CA THR A 58 4.67 17.81 1.30
C THR A 58 3.61 16.69 1.20
N LYS A 59 2.66 16.81 0.27
CA LYS A 59 1.64 15.76 0.04
C LYS A 59 2.26 14.41 -0.34
N ASP A 60 3.27 14.44 -1.20
CA ASP A 60 3.97 13.22 -1.63
C ASP A 60 4.80 12.64 -0.48
N MET A 61 5.40 13.49 0.36
CA MET A 61 6.12 13.05 1.56
C MET A 61 5.20 12.29 2.54
N GLU A 62 4.02 12.84 2.84
CA GLU A 62 3.05 12.19 3.74
C GLU A 62 2.60 10.84 3.20
N ARG A 63 2.33 10.78 1.90
CA ARG A 63 1.91 9.55 1.22
C ARG A 63 3.03 8.50 1.21
N LEU A 64 4.25 8.88 0.84
CA LEU A 64 5.42 8.01 0.87
C LEU A 64 5.77 7.53 2.29
N ALA A 65 5.56 8.38 3.31
CA ALA A 65 5.77 7.98 4.70
C ALA A 65 4.76 6.92 5.16
N ARG A 66 3.50 7.02 4.70
CA ARG A 66 2.45 6.01 4.95
C ARG A 66 2.78 4.68 4.28
N ILE A 67 3.11 4.70 2.99
CA ILE A 67 3.52 3.51 2.23
C ILE A 67 4.72 2.85 2.90
N GLY A 68 5.74 3.64 3.29
CA GLY A 68 6.91 3.12 3.98
C GLY A 68 6.65 2.57 5.38
N ARG A 69 5.56 2.95 6.06
CA ARG A 69 5.11 2.28 7.30
C ARG A 69 4.45 0.94 6.98
N MET A 70 3.54 0.90 6.00
CA MET A 70 2.87 -0.34 5.58
C MET A 70 3.85 -1.43 5.16
N LEU A 71 4.88 -1.08 4.36
CA LEU A 71 5.92 -2.05 3.95
C LEU A 71 6.74 -2.56 5.14
N ARG A 72 7.03 -1.70 6.14
CA ARG A 72 7.74 -2.12 7.35
C ARG A 72 6.90 -3.04 8.22
N GLU A 73 5.63 -2.70 8.41
CA GLU A 73 4.68 -3.53 9.15
C GLU A 73 4.49 -4.88 8.46
N ALA A 74 4.42 -4.92 7.12
CA ALA A 74 4.38 -6.16 6.36
C ALA A 74 5.62 -7.03 6.62
N LEU A 75 6.82 -6.43 6.60
CA LEU A 75 8.06 -7.17 6.91
C LEU A 75 8.06 -7.72 8.35
N VAL A 76 7.62 -6.93 9.33
CA VAL A 76 7.53 -7.36 10.74
C VAL A 76 6.57 -8.54 10.87
N LEU A 77 5.35 -8.40 10.34
CA LEU A 77 4.35 -9.46 10.40
C LEU A 77 4.81 -10.74 9.71
N ALA A 78 5.51 -10.63 8.58
CA ALA A 78 6.04 -11.79 7.88
C ALA A 78 7.18 -12.50 8.65
N VAL A 79 7.96 -11.77 9.47
CA VAL A 79 8.98 -12.38 10.34
C VAL A 79 8.34 -13.06 11.55
N GLU A 80 7.33 -12.43 12.14
CA GLU A 80 6.71 -12.89 13.39
C GLU A 80 5.73 -14.07 13.19
N HIS A 81 5.22 -14.24 11.97
CA HIS A 81 4.16 -15.20 11.70
C HIS A 81 4.54 -16.18 10.58
N GLN A 82 4.28 -17.47 10.82
CA GLN A 82 4.53 -18.53 9.85
C GLN A 82 3.50 -18.50 8.70
N PRO A 83 3.87 -19.01 7.51
CA PRO A 83 2.92 -19.21 6.41
C PRO A 83 1.66 -19.98 6.84
N GLY A 84 0.51 -19.64 6.26
CA GLY A 84 -0.77 -20.24 6.64
C GLY A 84 -1.42 -19.65 7.89
N THR A 85 -0.81 -18.67 8.57
CA THR A 85 -1.43 -17.93 9.68
C THR A 85 -2.13 -16.65 9.19
N MET A 86 -3.06 -16.13 10.00
CA MET A 86 -3.71 -14.85 9.73
C MET A 86 -2.70 -13.68 9.68
N GLY A 87 -1.67 -13.71 10.54
CA GLY A 87 -0.62 -12.69 10.55
C GLY A 87 0.21 -12.67 9.27
N HIS A 88 0.56 -13.84 8.73
CA HIS A 88 1.26 -13.94 7.44
C HIS A 88 0.38 -13.46 6.28
N ALA A 89 -0.91 -13.79 6.29
CA ALA A 89 -1.83 -13.30 5.28
C ALA A 89 -2.07 -11.78 5.39
N ALA A 90 -2.06 -11.22 6.60
CA ALA A 90 -2.10 -9.77 6.82
C ALA A 90 -0.81 -9.07 6.33
N ALA A 91 0.36 -9.71 6.48
CA ALA A 91 1.61 -9.23 5.91
C ALA A 91 1.51 -9.06 4.38
N TRP A 92 0.98 -10.07 3.69
CA TRP A 92 0.70 -10.03 2.25
C TRP A 92 -0.25 -8.90 1.88
N GLN A 93 -1.38 -8.77 2.58
CA GLN A 93 -2.36 -7.72 2.27
C GLN A 93 -1.77 -6.31 2.41
N LYS A 94 -0.92 -6.08 3.41
CA LYS A 94 -0.21 -4.81 3.60
C LYS A 94 0.81 -4.55 2.51
N ALA A 95 1.58 -5.57 2.10
CA ALA A 95 2.51 -5.46 0.99
C ALA A 95 1.78 -5.14 -0.32
N ASP A 96 0.71 -5.86 -0.64
CA ASP A 96 -0.10 -5.66 -1.85
C ASP A 96 -0.70 -4.24 -1.88
N ALA A 97 -1.31 -3.80 -0.78
CA ALA A 97 -1.88 -2.45 -0.69
C ALA A 97 -0.81 -1.35 -0.82
N ALA A 98 0.38 -1.57 -0.25
CA ALA A 98 1.49 -0.62 -0.36
C ALA A 98 2.04 -0.54 -1.79
N VAL A 99 2.10 -1.67 -2.51
CA VAL A 99 2.52 -1.72 -3.92
C VAL A 99 1.53 -0.98 -4.80
N GLU A 100 0.23 -1.24 -4.61
CA GLU A 100 -0.84 -0.57 -5.36
C GLU A 100 -0.79 0.95 -5.15
N GLU A 101 -0.66 1.40 -3.89
CA GLU A 101 -0.54 2.82 -3.58
C GLU A 101 0.76 3.43 -4.12
N LEU A 102 1.88 2.70 -4.09
CA LEU A 102 3.15 3.16 -4.63
C LEU A 102 3.09 3.34 -6.15
N GLY A 103 2.42 2.44 -6.87
CA GLY A 103 2.21 2.57 -8.33
C GLY A 103 1.42 3.82 -8.71
N GLN A 104 0.57 4.33 -7.83
CA GLN A 104 -0.16 5.60 -8.03
C GLN A 104 0.67 6.85 -7.69
N VAL A 105 1.85 6.68 -7.08
CA VAL A 105 2.77 7.78 -6.72
C VAL A 105 3.96 7.83 -7.68
N VAL A 106 4.43 6.66 -8.12
CA VAL A 106 5.53 6.51 -9.08
C VAL A 106 4.93 6.40 -10.48
N ASP A 107 4.58 7.54 -11.07
CA ASP A 107 4.19 7.61 -12.48
C ASP A 107 5.43 7.45 -13.40
N VAL A 108 5.22 7.08 -14.66
CA VAL A 108 6.24 6.88 -15.71
C VAL A 108 7.14 8.12 -15.88
N LEU A 109 6.65 9.30 -15.49
CA LEU A 109 7.35 10.57 -15.54
C LEU A 109 8.13 10.94 -14.26
N LEU A 110 8.14 10.07 -13.24
CA LEU A 110 8.92 10.33 -12.02
C LEU A 110 10.41 10.35 -12.37
N PRO A 111 11.13 11.47 -12.21
CA PRO A 111 12.49 11.56 -12.70
C PRO A 111 13.40 10.67 -11.82
N ALA A 112 13.83 9.52 -12.36
CA ALA A 112 14.68 8.56 -11.66
C ALA A 112 16.04 9.18 -11.24
N ARG A 113 16.58 10.08 -12.07
CA ARG A 113 17.87 10.74 -11.83
C ARG A 113 17.95 11.49 -10.48
N PRO A 114 17.04 12.42 -10.15
CA PRO A 114 17.08 13.12 -8.87
C PRO A 114 16.79 12.21 -7.66
N ILE A 115 16.05 11.10 -7.84
CA ILE A 115 15.87 10.08 -6.80
C ILE A 115 17.20 9.38 -6.50
N ILE A 116 17.91 8.93 -7.55
CA ILE A 116 19.23 8.31 -7.44
C ILE A 116 20.24 9.26 -6.80
N GLN A 117 20.22 10.55 -7.18
CA GLN A 117 21.09 11.56 -6.57
C GLN A 117 20.82 11.72 -5.07
N ALA A 118 19.55 11.81 -4.67
CA ALA A 118 19.16 11.92 -3.27
C ALA A 118 19.55 10.67 -2.45
N ALA A 119 19.36 9.47 -3.01
CA ALA A 119 19.81 8.22 -2.41
C ALA A 119 21.35 8.17 -2.27
N GLY A 120 22.09 8.53 -3.32
CA GLY A 120 23.55 8.58 -3.32
C GLY A 120 24.13 9.56 -2.30
N LYS A 121 23.47 10.70 -2.06
CA LYS A 121 23.86 11.64 -0.98
C LYS A 121 23.81 10.97 0.40
N ARG A 122 22.81 10.12 0.68
CA ARG A 122 22.70 9.39 1.95
C ARG A 122 23.83 8.38 2.12
N VAL A 123 24.11 7.57 1.09
CA VAL A 123 25.22 6.59 1.12
C VAL A 123 26.56 7.28 1.41
N ARG A 124 26.84 8.39 0.73
CA ARG A 124 28.09 9.15 0.92
C ARG A 124 28.19 9.79 2.32
N ARG A 125 27.07 10.14 2.96
CA ARG A 125 27.07 10.66 4.33
C ARG A 125 27.42 9.58 5.36
N THR A 126 26.93 8.36 5.17
CA THR A 126 27.22 7.24 6.09
C THR A 126 28.70 6.87 6.08
N ARG A 127 29.40 6.97 4.94
CA ARG A 127 30.83 6.65 4.80
C ARG A 127 31.79 7.68 5.44
N LYS A 128 31.30 8.90 5.74
CA LYS A 128 32.11 9.97 6.36
C LYS A 128 32.04 10.00 7.88
N LYS A 129 31.36 9.03 8.49
CA LYS A 129 31.39 8.76 9.93
C LYS A 129 32.35 7.60 10.19
#